data_AF-A0A965FMG8-F1
#
_entry.id   AF-A0A965FMG8-F1
#
_cell.length_a   1.000
_cell.length_b   1.000
_cell.length_c   1.000
_cell.angle_alpha   90.00
_cell.angle_beta   90.00
_cell.angle_gamma   90.00
#
_symmetry.space_group_name_H-M   'P 1'
#
loop_
_entity.id
_entity.type
_entity.pdbx_description
1 polymer ?
#
loop_
_entity_poly.entity_id
_entity_poly.type
_entity_poly.pdbx_seq_one_letter_code
_entity_poly.pdbx_strand_id
1 'polypeptide(L)'
;MKRIAIIGNTDWQNKRKIQETLQLAKKKFGDDVVVVGAGGNEGANSMVRKYALEFGLHYEEYNPSFSGHNMYSAMPESYYGKPYHFSQLHHRMKLIAERCDYMMILNNHTQLDPVLQTAWTRTKKLNKPVVILG
;
A
#
# COMPACT_ATOMS: atom_id res chain seq x y z
N MET A 1 1.76 17.64 -0.68
CA MET A 1 1.20 16.33 -0.28
C MET A 1 2.26 15.26 -0.27
N LYS A 2 2.52 14.71 0.91
CA LYS A 2 3.38 13.54 1.13
C LYS A 2 2.62 12.26 0.84
N ARG A 3 3.28 11.30 0.21
CA ARG A 3 2.70 9.97 -0.07
C ARG A 3 3.28 8.93 0.88
N ILE A 4 2.44 8.29 1.67
CA ILE A 4 2.86 7.25 2.61
C ILE A 4 2.27 5.92 2.14
N ALA A 5 3.13 5.03 1.66
CA ALA A 5 2.72 3.67 1.33
C ALA A 5 2.52 2.86 2.61
N ILE A 6 1.34 2.27 2.76
CA ILE A 6 1.04 1.32 3.83
C ILE A 6 0.52 0.05 3.17
N ILE A 7 1.35 -0.99 3.18
CA ILE A 7 1.10 -2.27 2.51
C ILE A 7 1.36 -3.42 3.48
N GLY A 8 0.79 -4.60 3.23
CA GLY A 8 1.09 -5.75 4.08
C GLY A 8 0.44 -7.06 3.63
N ASN A 9 0.59 -8.08 4.46
CA ASN A 9 0.12 -9.44 4.19
C ASN A 9 -1.40 -9.56 4.19
N THR A 10 -1.89 -10.57 3.49
CA THR A 10 -3.32 -10.93 3.40
C THR A 10 -3.85 -11.57 4.69
N ASP A 11 -2.99 -12.15 5.51
CA ASP A 11 -3.34 -12.77 6.79
C ASP A 11 -3.21 -11.83 8.00
N TRP A 12 -2.85 -10.56 7.78
CA TRP A 12 -2.80 -9.57 8.85
C TRP A 12 -4.17 -9.40 9.52
N GLN A 13 -4.21 -9.47 10.86
CA GLN A 13 -5.45 -9.33 11.65
C GLN A 13 -5.44 -8.14 12.61
N ASN A 14 -4.27 -7.52 12.88
CA ASN A 14 -4.16 -6.47 13.88
C ASN A 14 -4.67 -5.12 13.36
N LYS A 15 -5.98 -4.91 13.47
CA LYS A 15 -6.67 -3.66 13.10
C LYS A 15 -6.13 -2.45 13.86
N ARG A 16 -5.85 -2.61 15.16
CA ARG A 16 -5.43 -1.51 16.03
C ARG A 16 -4.15 -0.85 15.52
N LYS A 17 -3.18 -1.66 15.11
CA LYS A 17 -1.90 -1.16 14.60
C LYS A 17 -2.03 -0.39 13.27
N ILE A 18 -2.95 -0.81 12.40
CA ILE A 18 -3.28 -0.05 11.18
C ILE A 18 -3.90 1.30 11.54
N GLN A 19 -4.88 1.31 12.46
CA GLN A 19 -5.54 2.53 12.92
C GLN A 19 -4.54 3.50 13.55
N GLU A 20 -3.69 3.02 14.45
CA GLU A 20 -2.63 3.82 15.09
C GLU A 20 -1.68 4.43 14.05
N THR A 21 -1.29 3.64 13.04
CA THR A 21 -0.39 4.09 11.96
C THR A 21 -1.04 5.21 11.14
N LEU A 22 -2.31 5.06 10.78
CA LEU A 22 -3.06 6.07 10.01
C LEU A 22 -3.32 7.33 10.85
N GLN A 23 -3.66 7.18 12.13
CA GLN A 23 -3.82 8.32 13.04
C GLN A 23 -2.51 9.09 13.23
N LEU A 24 -1.38 8.38 13.32
CA LEU A 24 -0.07 9.01 13.39
C LEU A 24 0.23 9.80 12.11
N ALA A 25 -0.05 9.23 10.94
CA ALA A 25 0.10 9.91 9.66
C ALA A 25 -0.77 11.19 9.62
N LYS A 26 -2.06 11.07 10.00
CA LYS A 26 -2.98 12.21 10.06
C LYS A 26 -2.53 13.29 11.04
N LYS A 27 -2.09 12.92 12.25
CA LYS A 27 -1.61 13.87 13.26
C LYS A 27 -0.36 14.61 12.79
N LYS A 28 0.53 13.93 12.07
CA LYS A 28 1.81 14.48 11.63
C LYS A 28 1.71 15.37 10.39
N PHE A 29 0.84 15.00 9.45
CA PHE A 29 0.78 15.64 8.13
C PHE A 29 -0.57 16.33 7.84
N GLY A 30 -1.58 16.16 8.69
CA GLY A 30 -2.91 16.72 8.50
C GLY A 30 -3.54 16.25 7.19
N ASP A 31 -4.03 17.21 6.41
CA ASP A 31 -4.62 16.97 5.08
C ASP A 31 -3.55 16.93 3.97
N ASP A 32 -2.29 17.23 4.26
CA ASP A 32 -1.19 17.20 3.27
C ASP A 32 -0.60 15.79 3.09
N VAL A 33 -1.40 14.74 3.29
CA VAL A 33 -0.98 13.33 3.15
C VAL A 33 -1.93 12.52 2.31
N VAL A 34 -1.34 11.70 1.44
CA VAL A 34 -2.03 10.66 0.68
C VAL A 34 -1.51 9.30 1.14
N VAL A 35 -2.44 8.45 1.57
CA VAL A 35 -2.17 7.05 1.89
C VAL A 35 -2.17 6.24 0.60
N VAL A 36 -1.06 5.55 0.32
CA VAL A 36 -0.89 4.72 -0.86
C VAL A 36 -1.03 3.24 -0.47
N GLY A 37 -2.06 2.57 -0.96
CA GLY A 37 -2.31 1.15 -0.72
C GLY A 37 -1.96 0.26 -1.91
N ALA A 38 -1.92 -1.06 -1.67
CA ALA A 38 -1.79 -2.07 -2.72
C ALA A 38 -3.12 -2.62 -3.25
N GLY A 39 -4.24 -2.16 -2.66
CA GLY A 39 -5.58 -2.68 -2.90
C GLY A 39 -5.74 -4.16 -2.52
N GLY A 40 -6.87 -4.75 -2.94
CA GLY A 40 -7.27 -6.10 -2.56
C GLY A 40 -8.42 -6.12 -1.54
N ASN A 41 -8.91 -7.32 -1.25
CA ASN A 41 -10.17 -7.53 -0.52
C ASN A 41 -9.96 -8.01 0.92
N GLU A 42 -8.76 -8.48 1.26
CA GLU A 42 -8.47 -9.13 2.55
C GLU A 42 -7.20 -8.59 3.21
N GLY A 43 -7.05 -8.89 4.50
CA GLY A 43 -5.87 -8.60 5.29
C GLY A 43 -5.54 -7.12 5.44
N ALA A 44 -4.23 -6.83 5.49
CA ALA A 44 -3.70 -5.49 5.77
C ALA A 44 -4.22 -4.46 4.77
N ASN A 45 -4.12 -4.74 3.47
CA ASN A 45 -4.43 -3.75 2.42
C ASN A 45 -5.91 -3.36 2.42
N SER A 46 -6.81 -4.33 2.67
CA SER A 46 -8.25 -4.07 2.80
C SER A 46 -8.57 -3.18 4.01
N MET A 47 -7.92 -3.46 5.15
CA MET A 47 -8.06 -2.65 6.36
C MET A 47 -7.46 -1.25 6.23
N VAL A 48 -6.32 -1.10 5.55
CA VAL A 48 -5.72 0.21 5.26
C VAL A 48 -6.68 1.07 4.47
N ARG A 49 -7.27 0.53 3.38
CA ARG A 49 -8.30 1.26 2.61
C ARG A 49 -9.46 1.67 3.50
N LYS A 50 -10.05 0.71 4.22
CA LYS A 50 -11.20 0.95 5.08
C LYS A 50 -10.94 2.09 6.08
N TYR A 51 -9.88 1.99 6.87
CA TYR A 51 -9.60 2.95 7.92
C TYR A 51 -9.07 4.29 7.41
N ALA A 52 -8.36 4.31 6.27
CA ALA A 52 -7.96 5.58 5.66
C ALA A 52 -9.19 6.41 5.26
N LEU A 53 -10.18 5.76 4.64
CA LEU A 53 -11.44 6.40 4.26
C LEU A 53 -12.28 6.79 5.48
N GLU A 54 -12.41 5.92 6.49
CA GLU A 54 -13.12 6.24 7.74
C GLU A 54 -12.51 7.46 8.46
N PHE A 55 -11.19 7.63 8.39
CA PHE A 55 -10.51 8.77 8.97
C PHE A 55 -10.49 10.00 8.07
N GLY A 56 -11.10 9.95 6.88
CA GLY A 56 -11.14 11.05 5.94
C GLY A 56 -9.77 11.41 5.36
N LEU A 57 -8.85 10.47 5.27
CA LEU A 57 -7.55 10.66 4.63
C LEU A 57 -7.68 10.52 3.12
N HIS A 58 -6.89 11.28 2.36
CA HIS A 58 -6.74 11.04 0.94
C HIS A 58 -6.13 9.65 0.71
N TYR A 59 -6.74 8.85 -0.16
CA TYR A 59 -6.35 7.47 -0.40
C TYR A 59 -6.26 7.19 -1.90
N GLU A 60 -5.17 6.55 -2.31
CA GLU A 60 -5.00 5.98 -3.66
C GLU A 60 -4.45 4.54 -3.55
N GLU A 61 -4.77 3.68 -4.51
CA GLU A 61 -4.27 2.32 -4.54
C GLU A 61 -3.75 1.88 -5.92
N TYR A 62 -2.69 1.07 -5.89
CA TYR A 62 -2.11 0.45 -7.09
C TYR A 62 -2.56 -1.00 -7.16
N ASN A 63 -3.78 -1.18 -7.63
CA ASN A 63 -4.35 -2.49 -7.92
C ASN A 63 -3.53 -3.24 -9.00
N PRO A 64 -3.46 -4.59 -8.97
CA PRO A 64 -2.85 -5.36 -10.05
C PRO A 64 -3.56 -5.10 -11.39
N SER A 65 -2.84 -5.09 -12.51
CA SER A 65 -3.45 -4.82 -13.82
C SER A 65 -4.48 -5.87 -14.28
N PHE A 66 -4.45 -7.08 -13.71
CA PHE A 66 -5.47 -8.10 -13.99
C PHE A 66 -6.79 -7.87 -13.23
N SER A 67 -6.77 -7.01 -12.21
CA SER A 67 -7.97 -6.66 -11.47
C SER A 67 -8.74 -5.54 -12.17
N GLY A 68 -9.95 -5.27 -11.69
CA GLY A 68 -10.78 -4.18 -12.19
C GLY A 68 -10.30 -2.80 -11.71
N HIS A 69 -10.66 -1.77 -12.48
CA HIS A 69 -10.52 -0.37 -12.08
C HIS A 69 -11.59 0.00 -11.04
N ASN A 70 -11.24 0.87 -10.09
CA ASN A 70 -12.18 1.44 -9.13
C ASN A 70 -11.84 2.92 -8.86
N MET A 71 -12.71 3.62 -8.11
CA MET A 71 -12.58 5.06 -7.83
C MET A 71 -11.29 5.47 -7.09
N TYR A 72 -10.58 4.53 -6.47
CA TYR A 72 -9.33 4.78 -5.74
C TYR A 72 -8.09 4.38 -6.55
N SER A 73 -8.28 3.81 -7.74
CA SER A 73 -7.19 3.31 -8.57
C SER A 73 -6.32 4.47 -9.07
N ALA A 74 -5.03 4.40 -8.77
CA ALA A 74 -4.07 5.44 -9.14
C ALA A 74 -3.66 5.41 -10.63
N MET A 75 -3.91 4.29 -11.32
CA MET A 75 -3.62 4.11 -12.74
C MET A 75 -4.88 4.38 -13.58
N PRO A 76 -4.74 4.78 -14.86
CA PRO A 76 -5.89 4.94 -15.74
C PRO A 76 -6.61 3.60 -16.00
N GLU A 77 -7.89 3.65 -16.35
CA GLU A 77 -8.71 2.46 -16.62
C GLU A 77 -8.09 1.51 -17.66
N SER A 78 -7.42 2.05 -18.68
CA SER A 78 -6.70 1.29 -19.72
C SER A 78 -5.55 0.42 -19.20
N TYR A 79 -5.10 0.64 -17.96
CA TYR A 79 -4.09 -0.21 -17.31
C TYR A 79 -4.68 -1.55 -16.81
N TYR A 80 -5.98 -1.62 -16.58
CA TYR A 80 -6.69 -2.71 -15.92
C TYR A 80 -7.35 -3.69 -16.91
N GLY A 81 -7.90 -4.81 -16.40
CA GLY A 81 -8.58 -5.82 -17.21
C GLY A 81 -7.66 -6.74 -18.02
N LYS A 82 -6.36 -6.80 -17.69
CA LYS A 82 -5.40 -7.66 -18.39
C LYS A 82 -5.56 -9.13 -17.97
N PRO A 83 -5.15 -10.10 -18.80
CA PRO A 83 -5.05 -11.50 -18.36
C PRO A 83 -4.14 -11.61 -17.12
N TYR A 84 -4.50 -12.50 -16.19
CA TYR A 84 -3.71 -12.71 -14.99
C TYR A 84 -2.28 -13.15 -15.32
N HIS A 85 -1.31 -12.48 -14.72
CA HIS A 85 0.09 -12.91 -14.73
C HIS A 85 0.77 -12.49 -13.42
N PHE A 86 1.48 -13.41 -12.78
CA PHE A 86 2.05 -13.21 -11.44
C PHE A 86 3.01 -11.99 -11.36
N SER A 87 3.76 -11.71 -12.43
CA SER A 87 4.66 -10.54 -12.48
C SER A 87 3.94 -9.20 -12.28
N GLN A 88 2.63 -9.14 -12.50
CA GLN A 88 1.83 -7.93 -12.29
C GLN A 88 1.75 -7.58 -10.80
N LEU A 89 1.80 -8.57 -9.90
CA LEU A 89 1.87 -8.34 -8.45
C LEU A 89 3.17 -7.66 -8.05
N HIS A 90 4.29 -8.03 -8.67
CA HIS A 90 5.57 -7.37 -8.48
C HIS A 90 5.61 -5.98 -9.13
N HIS A 91 4.99 -5.82 -10.30
CA HIS A 91 4.94 -4.54 -11.00
C HIS A 91 4.22 -3.48 -10.17
N ARG A 92 3.05 -3.78 -9.59
CA ARG A 92 2.36 -2.83 -8.70
C ARG A 92 3.22 -2.41 -7.50
N MET A 93 4.02 -3.32 -6.92
CA MET A 93 4.89 -3.01 -5.79
C MET A 93 6.01 -2.04 -6.16
N LYS A 94 6.53 -2.15 -7.39
CA LYS A 94 7.50 -1.19 -7.91
C LYS A 94 6.88 0.20 -8.08
N LEU A 95 5.66 0.26 -8.61
CA LEU A 95 4.92 1.53 -8.76
C LEU A 95 4.68 2.18 -7.39
N ILE A 96 4.22 1.42 -6.39
CA ILE A 96 4.01 1.92 -5.03
C ILE A 96 5.30 2.51 -4.46
N ALA A 97 6.42 1.78 -4.56
CA ALA A 97 7.73 2.25 -4.09
C ALA A 97 8.22 3.53 -4.82
N GLU A 98 7.94 3.64 -6.11
CA GLU A 98 8.28 4.82 -6.92
C GLU A 98 7.42 6.03 -6.55
N ARG A 99 6.16 5.80 -6.19
CA ARG A 99 5.17 6.85 -5.95
C ARG A 99 5.08 7.30 -4.50
N CYS A 100 5.53 6.51 -3.52
CA CYS A 100 5.56 6.93 -2.13
C CYS A 100 6.81 7.74 -1.77
N ASP A 101 6.72 8.59 -0.74
CA ASP A 101 7.87 9.22 -0.07
C ASP A 101 8.37 8.36 1.10
N TYR A 102 7.44 7.70 1.80
CA TYR A 102 7.70 6.81 2.94
C TYR A 102 6.97 5.49 2.74
N MET A 103 7.56 4.38 3.18
CA MET A 103 6.92 3.07 3.11
C MET A 103 6.84 2.40 4.48
N MET A 104 5.67 1.85 4.78
CA MET A 104 5.40 1.01 5.94
C MET A 104 4.90 -0.34 5.45
N ILE A 105 5.57 -1.41 5.87
CA ILE A 105 5.24 -2.78 5.50
C ILE A 105 4.75 -3.52 6.75
N LEU A 106 3.48 -3.88 6.77
CA LEU A 106 2.83 -4.64 7.83
C LEU A 106 3.04 -6.13 7.57
N ASN A 107 3.89 -6.77 8.37
CA ASN A 107 4.29 -8.16 8.19
C ASN A 107 4.35 -8.94 9.50
N ASN A 108 3.50 -9.97 9.61
CA ASN A 108 3.45 -10.88 10.76
C ASN A 108 4.48 -12.02 10.69
N HIS A 109 5.13 -12.19 9.53
CA HIS A 109 6.05 -13.32 9.30
C HIS A 109 7.49 -12.93 9.63
N THR A 110 8.35 -13.92 9.90
CA THR A 110 9.79 -13.68 10.10
C THR A 110 10.47 -13.12 8.84
N GLN A 111 9.95 -13.46 7.66
CA GLN A 111 10.46 -13.03 6.36
C GLN A 111 9.36 -12.34 5.57
N LEU A 112 9.75 -11.39 4.70
CA LEU A 112 8.82 -10.81 3.74
C LEU A 112 8.52 -11.82 2.64
N ASP A 113 7.26 -11.92 2.23
CA ASP A 113 6.92 -12.66 1.02
C ASP A 113 7.55 -12.00 -0.22
N PRO A 114 7.69 -12.71 -1.36
CA PRO A 114 8.37 -12.18 -2.54
C PRO A 114 7.79 -10.86 -3.08
N VAL A 115 6.48 -10.63 -2.91
CA VAL A 115 5.81 -9.42 -3.40
C VAL A 115 6.15 -8.24 -2.48
N LEU A 116 6.03 -8.38 -1.17
CA LEU A 116 6.45 -7.34 -0.21
C LEU A 116 7.97 -7.10 -0.24
N GLN A 117 8.78 -8.15 -0.44
CA GLN A 117 10.23 -8.03 -0.61
C GLN A 117 10.59 -7.15 -1.82
N THR A 118 9.78 -7.19 -2.88
CA THR A 118 9.96 -6.33 -4.07
C THR A 118 9.75 -4.87 -3.74
N ALA A 119 8.69 -4.55 -2.99
CA ALA A 119 8.43 -3.19 -2.52
C ALA A 119 9.60 -2.69 -1.65
N TRP A 120 9.98 -3.46 -0.63
CA TRP A 120 11.08 -3.12 0.27
C TRP A 120 12.39 -2.87 -0.48
N THR A 121 12.78 -3.79 -1.37
CA THR A 121 14.03 -3.70 -2.13
C THR A 121 14.03 -2.48 -3.05
N ARG A 122 12.90 -2.21 -3.74
CA ARG A 122 12.78 -1.05 -4.63
C ARG A 122 12.85 0.26 -3.85
N THR A 123 12.17 0.35 -2.71
CA THR A 123 12.19 1.54 -1.84
C THR A 123 13.60 1.83 -1.30
N LYS A 124 14.33 0.80 -0.86
CA LYS A 124 15.73 0.94 -0.44
C LYS A 124 16.63 1.41 -1.58
N LYS A 125 16.47 0.85 -2.80
CA LYS A 125 17.21 1.29 -3.99
C LYS A 125 16.95 2.75 -4.37
N LEU A 126 15.75 3.27 -4.07
CA LEU A 126 15.38 4.67 -4.28
C LEU A 126 15.82 5.59 -3.12
N ASN A 127 16.56 5.08 -2.12
CA ASN A 127 16.98 5.81 -0.93
C ASN A 127 15.82 6.43 -0.14
N LYS A 128 14.66 5.80 -0.17
CA LYS A 128 13.47 6.26 0.56
C LYS A 128 13.35 5.54 1.91
N PRO A 129 12.86 6.22 2.97
CA PRO A 129 12.66 5.58 4.26
C PRO A 129 11.61 4.45 4.18
N VAL A 130 11.94 3.30 4.75
CA VAL A 130 11.04 2.15 4.87
C VAL A 130 11.11 1.54 6.26
N VAL A 131 9.96 1.20 6.82
CA VAL A 131 9.82 0.55 8.13
C VAL A 131 9.00 -0.73 7.96
N ILE A 132 9.41 -1.81 8.62
CA ILE A 132 8.66 -3.06 8.71
C ILE A 132 8.03 -3.11 10.11
N LEU A 133 6.74 -3.42 10.18
CA LEU A 133 5.93 -3.48 11.39
C LEU A 133 5.31 -4.87 11.51
N GLY A 134 5.68 -5.62 12.56
CA GLY A 134 5.03 -6.88 12.96
C GLY A 134 4.16 -6.71 14.19
#